data_AF-A0A349LRJ2-F1
#
_entry.id   AF-A0A349LRJ2-F1
#
_cell.length_a   1.000
_cell.length_b   1.000
_cell.length_c   1.000
_cell.angle_alpha   90.00
_cell.angle_beta   90.00
_cell.angle_gamma   90.00
#
_symmetry.space_group_name_H-M   'P 1'
#
loop_
_entity.id
_entity.type
_entity.pdbx_description
1 polymer ?
#
loop_
_entity_poly.entity_id
_entity_poly.type
_entity_poly.pdbx_seq_one_letter_code
_entity_poly.pdbx_strand_id
1 'polypeptide(L)'
;MKKLTTIALFTCLLTAPVAFAGEESDEVVYSTEGYCLLANEGVSNEYLAAYARKLGTKPSNKVCRSFKEIVDESRPKEWDYPNGRPYPGSVIRLSATQVEMLKALRKQ
;
A
#
# COMPACT_ATOMS: atom_id res chain seq x y z
N MET A 1 -52.05 35.13 -14.91
CA MET A 1 -52.11 33.81 -15.59
C MET A 1 -51.08 33.82 -16.73
N LYS A 2 -50.14 32.85 -16.70
CA LYS A 2 -49.49 32.11 -17.80
C LYS A 2 -49.47 32.84 -19.19
N LYS A 3 -48.36 32.99 -19.91
CA LYS A 3 -47.42 31.93 -20.31
C LYS A 3 -46.05 32.51 -20.74
N LEU A 4 -45.03 31.80 -20.28
CA LEU A 4 -43.66 31.69 -20.78
C LEU A 4 -43.63 31.43 -22.30
N THR A 5 -42.77 32.12 -23.05
CA THR A 5 -42.26 31.63 -24.35
C THR A 5 -40.74 31.77 -24.39
N THR A 6 -40.14 30.61 -24.18
CA THR A 6 -38.83 30.07 -24.52
C THR A 6 -38.13 30.74 -25.72
N ILE A 7 -36.95 31.32 -25.48
CA ILE A 7 -35.87 31.40 -26.48
C ILE A 7 -34.73 30.55 -25.93
N ALA A 8 -34.62 29.33 -26.44
CA ALA A 8 -33.55 28.40 -26.13
C ALA A 8 -32.27 28.89 -26.84
N LEU A 9 -31.45 29.67 -26.14
CA LEU A 9 -30.08 29.93 -26.55
C LEU A 9 -29.30 28.62 -26.31
N PHE A 10 -29.03 27.90 -27.38
CA PHE A 10 -28.15 26.72 -27.40
C PHE A 10 -26.71 27.18 -27.12
N THR A 11 -26.39 27.38 -25.84
CA THR A 11 -25.00 27.54 -25.39
C THR A 11 -24.34 26.15 -25.45
N CYS A 12 -23.57 25.94 -26.52
CA CYS A 12 -22.61 24.85 -26.65
C CYS A 12 -21.53 25.03 -25.58
N LEU A 13 -21.82 24.55 -24.37
CA LEU A 13 -20.88 24.54 -23.26
C LEU A 13 -19.90 23.39 -23.50
N LEU A 14 -18.69 23.77 -23.86
CA LEU A 14 -17.50 22.94 -23.99
C LEU A 14 -17.49 21.82 -22.94
N THR A 15 -17.70 20.59 -23.39
CA THR A 15 -17.33 19.39 -22.63
C THR A 15 -15.81 19.29 -22.62
N ALA A 16 -15.16 20.06 -21.74
CA ALA A 16 -13.80 19.76 -21.34
C ALA A 16 -13.81 18.35 -20.73
N PRO A 17 -12.91 17.43 -21.13
CA PRO A 17 -12.67 16.27 -20.30
C PRO A 17 -12.13 16.82 -18.98
N VAL A 18 -12.97 16.78 -17.95
CA VAL A 18 -12.48 16.73 -16.57
C VAL A 18 -11.59 15.51 -16.52
N ALA A 19 -10.30 15.72 -16.75
CA ALA A 19 -9.28 14.82 -16.27
C ALA A 19 -9.51 14.78 -14.77
N PHE A 20 -10.22 13.76 -14.30
CA PHE A 20 -10.03 13.27 -12.95
C PHE A 20 -8.54 12.94 -12.87
N ALA A 21 -7.75 13.91 -12.41
CA ALA A 21 -6.53 13.61 -11.72
C ALA A 21 -7.00 12.75 -10.55
N GLY A 22 -6.94 11.43 -10.74
CA GLY A 22 -7.06 10.48 -9.65
C GLY A 22 -5.96 10.85 -8.69
N GLU A 23 -6.32 11.59 -7.65
CA GLU A 23 -5.58 11.57 -6.41
C GLU A 23 -5.61 10.10 -6.01
N GLU A 24 -4.53 9.38 -6.31
CA GLU A 24 -4.24 8.08 -5.74
C GLU A 24 -4.08 8.34 -4.24
N SER A 25 -5.21 8.50 -3.55
CA SER A 25 -5.25 8.42 -2.11
C SER A 25 -4.76 7.02 -1.84
N ASP A 26 -3.51 6.88 -1.37
CA ASP A 26 -2.93 5.62 -0.92
C ASP A 26 -4.00 4.92 -0.07
N GLU A 27 -4.71 3.97 -0.66
CA GLU A 27 -5.79 3.29 0.04
C GLU A 27 -5.09 2.50 1.13
N VAL A 28 -5.19 2.97 2.37
CA VAL A 28 -4.50 2.35 3.50
C VAL A 28 -5.14 0.98 3.73
N VAL A 29 -4.53 -0.05 3.16
CA VAL A 29 -4.97 -1.43 3.30
C VAL A 29 -4.61 -1.92 4.70
N TYR A 30 -5.62 -2.13 5.53
CA TYR A 30 -5.46 -2.72 6.86
C TYR A 30 -5.41 -4.23 6.72
N SER A 31 -4.27 -4.83 7.08
CA SER A 31 -4.09 -6.29 7.06
C SER A 31 -3.80 -6.86 8.46
N THR A 32 -4.05 -8.16 8.63
CA THR A 32 -3.76 -8.89 9.87
C THR A 32 -2.25 -8.94 10.14
N GLU A 33 -1.44 -9.04 9.09
CA GLU A 33 0.02 -9.01 9.12
C GLU A 33 0.51 -7.66 9.64
N GLY A 34 -0.02 -6.56 9.10
CA GLY A 34 0.32 -5.21 9.56
C GLY A 34 0.00 -4.99 11.04
N TYR A 35 -1.17 -5.47 11.49
CA TYR A 35 -1.52 -5.43 12.92
C TYR A 35 -0.50 -6.21 13.78
N CYS A 36 -0.15 -7.43 13.38
CA CYS A 36 0.74 -8.29 14.16
C CYS A 36 2.19 -7.78 14.18
N LEU A 37 2.63 -7.15 13.09
CA LEU A 37 3.93 -6.50 13.00
C LEU A 37 4.01 -5.31 13.97
N LEU A 38 3.04 -4.41 13.91
CA LEU A 38 2.92 -3.27 14.83
C LEU A 38 2.85 -3.72 16.29
N ALA A 39 2.05 -4.76 16.57
CA ALA A 39 1.97 -5.31 17.92
C ALA A 39 3.31 -5.84 18.45
N ASN A 40 4.18 -6.36 17.56
CA ASN A 40 5.52 -6.82 17.91
C ASN A 40 6.52 -5.66 18.07
N GLU A 41 6.33 -4.54 17.37
CA GLU A 41 7.13 -3.32 17.51
C GLU A 41 6.82 -2.54 18.81
N GLY A 42 5.76 -2.92 19.53
CA GLY A 42 5.42 -2.32 20.82
C GLY A 42 4.76 -0.95 20.71
N VAL A 43 4.04 -0.66 19.61
CA VAL A 43 3.20 0.54 19.53
C VAL A 43 2.11 0.56 20.60
N SER A 44 1.56 1.74 20.86
CA SER A 44 0.58 1.95 21.94
C SER A 44 -0.68 1.11 21.75
N ASN A 45 -1.30 0.73 22.87
CA ASN A 45 -2.54 -0.06 22.87
C ASN A 45 -3.69 0.67 22.19
N GLU A 46 -3.73 2.01 22.29
CA GLU A 46 -4.74 2.86 21.64
C GLU A 46 -4.61 2.78 20.12
N TYR A 47 -3.38 2.77 19.62
CA TYR A 47 -3.10 2.63 18.20
C TYR A 47 -3.55 1.25 17.68
N LEU A 48 -3.18 0.18 18.38
CA LEU A 48 -3.61 -1.18 18.02
C LEU A 48 -5.14 -1.33 18.07
N ALA A 49 -5.80 -0.73 19.06
CA ALA A 49 -7.26 -0.72 19.13
C ALA A 49 -7.89 0.02 17.93
N ALA A 50 -7.31 1.15 17.51
CA ALA A 50 -7.76 1.87 16.32
C ALA A 50 -7.58 1.05 15.04
N TYR A 51 -6.42 0.40 14.90
CA TYR A 51 -6.12 -0.47 13.77
C TYR A 51 -7.10 -1.65 13.71
N ALA A 52 -7.35 -2.34 14.82
CA ALA A 52 -8.29 -3.46 14.89
C ALA A 52 -9.73 -3.04 14.51
N ARG A 53 -10.15 -1.81 14.86
CA ARG A 53 -11.44 -1.27 14.42
C ARG A 53 -11.50 -1.07 12.90
N LYS A 54 -10.41 -0.63 12.28
CA LYS A 54 -10.32 -0.46 10.82
C LYS A 54 -10.25 -1.80 10.08
N LEU A 55 -9.56 -2.78 10.67
CA LEU A 55 -9.49 -4.15 10.18
C LEU A 55 -10.82 -4.92 10.35
N GLY A 56 -11.69 -4.47 11.25
CA GLY A 56 -12.97 -5.11 11.58
C GLY A 56 -12.85 -6.29 12.54
N THR A 57 -11.65 -6.76 12.83
CA THR A 57 -11.39 -7.82 13.82
C THR A 57 -10.08 -7.56 14.56
N LYS A 58 -9.97 -8.08 15.80
CA LYS A 58 -8.71 -8.10 16.53
C LYS A 58 -8.03 -9.45 16.30
N PRO A 59 -6.85 -9.50 15.64
CA PRO A 59 -6.08 -10.72 15.52
C PRO A 59 -5.74 -11.32 16.89
N SER A 60 -5.85 -12.65 17.00
CA SER A 60 -5.51 -13.35 18.23
C SER A 60 -3.99 -13.44 18.42
N ASN A 61 -3.55 -13.58 19.68
CA ASN A 61 -2.13 -13.80 19.99
C ASN A 61 -1.56 -15.04 19.29
N LYS A 62 -2.39 -16.06 19.02
CA LYS A 62 -1.98 -17.26 18.28
C LYS A 62 -1.67 -16.93 16.82
N VAL A 63 -2.51 -16.13 16.17
CA VAL A 63 -2.32 -15.70 14.77
C VAL A 63 -1.06 -14.87 14.62
N CYS A 64 -0.83 -13.91 15.52
CA CYS A 64 0.39 -13.10 15.46
C CYS A 64 1.66 -13.91 15.73
N ARG A 65 1.58 -14.95 16.57
CA ARG A 65 2.70 -15.87 16.79
C ARG A 65 3.01 -16.71 15.56
N SER A 66 2.01 -17.31 14.94
CA SER A 66 2.22 -18.08 13.70
C SER A 66 2.74 -17.21 12.57
N PHE A 67 2.28 -15.95 12.48
CA PHE A 67 2.81 -15.01 11.50
C PHE A 67 4.30 -14.72 11.74
N LYS A 68 4.70 -14.52 13.01
CA LYS A 68 6.10 -14.32 13.36
C LYS A 68 6.98 -15.51 12.97
N GLU A 69 6.52 -16.73 13.24
CA GLU A 69 7.24 -17.96 12.86
C GLU A 69 7.45 -18.05 11.34
N ILE A 70 6.42 -17.74 10.55
CA ILE A 70 6.51 -17.71 9.08
C ILE A 70 7.48 -16.61 8.59
N VAL A 71 7.44 -15.42 9.19
CA VAL A 71 8.34 -14.32 8.85
C VAL A 71 9.78 -14.67 9.20
N ASP A 72 10.03 -15.26 10.37
CA ASP A 72 11.37 -15.65 10.80
C ASP A 72 11.95 -16.78 9.92
N GLU A 73 11.12 -17.69 9.42
CA GLU A 73 11.54 -18.76 8.50
C GLU A 73 11.81 -18.24 7.08
N SER A 74 10.98 -17.32 6.59
CA SER A 74 11.07 -16.79 5.22
C SER A 74 12.07 -15.64 5.07
N ARG A 75 12.42 -14.95 6.17
CA ARG A 75 13.37 -13.85 6.15
C ARG A 75 14.79 -14.38 5.94
N PRO A 76 15.53 -13.89 4.92
CA PRO A 76 16.95 -14.21 4.78
C PRO A 76 17.70 -13.73 6.02
N LYS A 77 18.49 -14.60 6.67
CA LYS A 77 19.20 -14.27 7.92
C LYS A 77 20.15 -13.06 7.81
N GLU A 78 20.61 -12.75 6.60
CA GLU A 78 21.48 -11.60 6.27
C GLU A 78 20.68 -10.35 5.83
N TRP A 79 19.35 -10.40 5.82
CA TRP A 79 18.49 -9.29 5.42
C TRP A 79 18.44 -8.23 6.53
N ASP A 80 19.37 -7.28 6.47
CA ASP A 80 19.38 -6.03 7.25
C ASP A 80 18.49 -4.97 6.58
N TYR A 81 17.18 -5.20 6.60
CA TYR A 81 16.22 -4.14 6.36
C TYR A 81 15.16 -4.21 7.46
N PRO A 82 15.01 -3.17 8.30
CA PRO A 82 14.16 -3.23 9.48
C PRO A 82 12.73 -3.71 9.20
N ASN A 83 12.21 -3.46 7.99
CA ASN A 83 10.79 -3.63 7.65
C ASN A 83 10.52 -4.62 6.49
N GLY A 84 11.47 -5.48 6.10
CA GLY A 84 11.21 -6.57 5.13
C GLY A 84 10.90 -6.14 3.68
N ARG A 85 10.90 -4.84 3.38
CA ARG A 85 10.84 -4.25 2.03
C ARG A 85 11.83 -3.10 1.94
N PRO A 86 12.46 -2.84 0.77
CA PRO A 86 13.10 -1.55 0.53
C PRO A 86 12.07 -0.45 0.79
N TYR A 87 12.47 0.66 1.42
CA TYR A 87 11.56 1.81 1.58
C TYR A 87 11.02 2.24 0.20
N PRO A 88 9.75 2.66 0.08
CA PRO A 88 9.23 3.22 -1.16
C PRO A 88 10.17 4.32 -1.69
N GLY A 89 10.60 4.23 -2.95
CA GLY A 89 11.58 5.14 -3.55
C GLY A 89 13.06 4.85 -3.25
N SER A 90 13.37 3.85 -2.42
CA SER A 90 14.75 3.38 -2.24
C SER A 90 15.19 2.45 -3.37
N VAL A 91 16.48 2.50 -3.71
CA VAL A 91 17.07 1.68 -4.79
C VAL A 91 17.85 0.53 -4.17
N ILE A 92 17.58 -0.70 -4.62
CA ILE A 92 18.40 -1.86 -4.24
C ILE A 92 19.74 -1.74 -4.99
N ARG A 93 20.85 -1.60 -4.26
CA ARG A 93 22.18 -1.66 -4.86
C ARG A 93 22.54 -3.11 -5.13
N LEU A 94 22.49 -3.50 -6.40
CA LEU A 94 22.92 -4.82 -6.84
C LEU A 94 24.43 -4.99 -6.66
N SER A 95 24.86 -6.22 -6.32
CA SER A 95 26.28 -6.57 -6.33
C SER A 95 26.80 -6.64 -7.77
N ALA A 96 28.10 -6.48 -7.96
CA ALA A 96 28.72 -6.54 -9.29
C ALA A 96 28.41 -7.86 -10.01
N THR A 97 28.40 -8.98 -9.27
CA THR A 97 28.06 -10.32 -9.77
C THR A 97 26.62 -10.41 -10.27
N GLN A 98 25.66 -9.82 -9.54
CA GLN A 98 24.26 -9.79 -9.97
C GLN A 98 24.07 -8.95 -11.24
N VAL A 99 24.80 -7.84 -11.35
CA VAL A 99 24.78 -6.99 -12.54
C VAL A 99 25.30 -7.75 -13.77
N GLU A 100 26.40 -8.48 -13.64
CA GLU A 100 26.96 -9.27 -14.76
C GLU A 100 26.05 -10.43 -15.17
N MET A 101 25.41 -11.12 -14.21
CA MET A 101 24.41 -12.14 -14.50
C MET A 101 23.23 -11.57 -15.31
N LEU A 102 22.68 -10.43 -14.89
CA LEU A 102 21.57 -9.78 -15.58
C LEU A 102 21.97 -9.29 -16.98
N LYS A 103 23.20 -8.81 -17.16
CA LYS A 103 23.73 -8.43 -18.48
C LYS A 103 23.87 -9.63 -19.42
N ALA A 104 24.29 -10.79 -18.90
CA ALA A 104 24.42 -12.02 -19.68
C ALA A 104 23.05 -12.53 -20.16
N LEU A 105 22.04 -12.48 -19.28
CA LEU A 105 20.66 -12.90 -19.61
C LEU A 105 19.98 -11.98 -20.64
N ARG A 106 20.32 -10.68 -20.67
CA ARG A 106 19.76 -9.71 -21.63
C ARG A 106 20.29 -9.88 -23.06
N LYS A 107 21.38 -10.63 -23.26
CA LYS A 107 22.00 -10.85 -24.56
C LYS A 107 21.57 -12.15 -25.25
N GLN A 108 20.68 -12.94 -24.63
CA GLN A 108 19.92 -14.02 -25.27
C GLN A 108 18.61 -13.47 -25.83
#